data_AF-A0A928EZV7-F1
#
_entry.id   AF-A0A928EZV7-F1
#
_cell.length_a   1.000
_cell.length_b   1.000
_cell.length_c   1.000
_cell.angle_alpha   90.00
_cell.angle_beta   90.00
_cell.angle_gamma   90.00
#
_symmetry.space_group_name_H-M   'P 1'
#
loop_
_entity.id
_entity.type
_entity.pdbx_description
1 polymer ?
#
loop_
_entity_poly.entity_id
_entity_poly.type
_entity_poly.pdbx_seq_one_letter_code
_entity_poly.pdbx_strand_id
1 'polypeptide(L)'
;MIKDNRMIYPPIPELTENYRHNRYELVIAVAKGAHKVTGEYLSMRANAERMIAEEKVDKPMLSLIDPEYRDQKAIRIAISRLHEGRYRMESTPAEAEPKED
;
A
#
# COMPACT_ATOMS: atom_id res chain seq x y z
N MET A 1 -24.46 -4.50 -1.27
CA MET A 1 -23.54 -5.20 -2.18
C MET A 1 -22.88 -6.32 -1.40
N ILE A 2 -23.26 -7.57 -1.65
CA ILE A 2 -22.70 -8.73 -0.95
C ILE A 2 -21.29 -8.94 -1.51
N LYS A 3 -20.26 -8.75 -0.68
CA LYS A 3 -18.88 -9.14 -1.03
C LYS A 3 -18.86 -10.66 -1.06
N ASP A 4 -19.02 -11.24 -2.23
CA ASP A 4 -18.82 -12.67 -2.42
C ASP A 4 -17.36 -12.97 -2.06
N ASN A 5 -17.14 -13.67 -0.95
CA ASN A 5 -15.84 -13.92 -0.35
C ASN A 5 -14.94 -14.83 -1.24
N ARG A 6 -15.46 -15.25 -2.40
CA ARG A 6 -14.77 -16.01 -3.45
C ARG A 6 -14.26 -15.15 -4.61
N MET A 7 -14.68 -13.89 -4.74
CA MET A 7 -14.17 -13.00 -5.78
C MET A 7 -12.99 -12.18 -5.28
N ILE A 8 -11.89 -12.21 -6.03
CA ILE A 8 -10.72 -11.37 -5.77
C ILE A 8 -11.14 -9.91 -6.02
N TYR A 9 -11.07 -9.08 -4.98
CA TYR A 9 -11.38 -7.66 -5.04
C TYR A 9 -10.22 -6.83 -4.48
N PRO A 10 -9.85 -5.72 -5.13
CA PRO A 10 -10.33 -5.25 -6.44
C PRO A 10 -9.95 -6.21 -7.58
N PRO A 11 -10.73 -6.27 -8.67
CA PRO A 11 -10.43 -7.16 -9.78
C PRO A 11 -9.16 -6.70 -10.51
N ILE A 12 -8.41 -7.65 -11.09
CA ILE A 12 -7.12 -7.37 -11.74
C ILE A 12 -7.18 -6.24 -12.79
N PRO A 13 -8.20 -6.15 -13.67
CA PRO A 13 -8.26 -5.08 -14.66
C PRO A 13 -8.28 -3.67 -14.04
N GLU A 14 -8.95 -3.51 -12.89
CA GLU A 14 -8.99 -2.22 -12.19
C GLU A 14 -7.64 -1.88 -11.57
N LEU A 15 -6.90 -2.88 -11.09
CA LEU A 15 -5.57 -2.70 -10.52
C LEU A 15 -4.49 -2.48 -11.59
N THR A 16 -4.73 -2.88 -12.84
CA THR A 16 -3.77 -2.77 -13.95
C THR A 16 -4.08 -1.64 -14.94
N GLU A 17 -4.94 -0.69 -14.57
CA GLU A 17 -5.42 0.39 -15.44
C GLU A 17 -5.97 -0.16 -16.78
N ASN A 18 -6.89 -1.11 -16.70
CA ASN A 18 -7.46 -1.84 -17.84
C ASN A 18 -6.39 -2.53 -18.71
N TYR A 19 -5.48 -3.27 -18.06
CA TYR A 19 -4.40 -4.02 -18.71
C TYR A 19 -3.33 -3.17 -19.40
N ARG A 20 -3.26 -1.86 -19.10
CA ARG A 20 -2.12 -1.03 -19.49
C ARG A 20 -0.81 -1.52 -18.89
N HIS A 21 -0.88 -2.00 -17.64
CA HIS A 21 0.23 -2.66 -16.96
C HIS A 21 0.02 -4.17 -16.94
N ASN A 22 1.11 -4.92 -17.06
CA ASN A 22 1.06 -6.37 -16.95
C ASN A 22 0.99 -6.81 -15.48
N ARG A 23 0.62 -8.09 -15.27
CA ARG A 23 0.44 -8.66 -13.91
C ARG A 23 1.70 -8.64 -13.05
N TYR A 24 2.89 -8.64 -13.64
CA TYR A 24 4.15 -8.64 -12.91
C TYR A 24 4.48 -7.23 -12.42
N GLU A 25 4.22 -6.20 -13.23
CA GLU A 25 4.31 -4.80 -12.81
C GLU A 25 3.40 -4.53 -11.59
N LEU A 26 2.17 -5.05 -11.62
CA LEU A 26 1.24 -4.96 -10.48
C LEU A 26 1.83 -5.58 -9.21
N VAL A 27 2.41 -6.78 -9.30
CA VAL A 27 3.02 -7.45 -8.14
C VAL A 27 4.16 -6.61 -7.56
N ILE A 28 5.04 -6.08 -8.41
CA ILE A 28 6.15 -5.24 -7.98
C ILE A 28 5.65 -3.94 -7.35
N ALA A 29 4.64 -3.30 -7.95
CA ALA A 29 4.05 -2.08 -7.43
C ALA A 29 3.42 -2.28 -6.04
N VAL A 30 2.64 -3.35 -5.86
CA VAL A 30 2.03 -3.70 -4.58
C VAL A 30 3.10 -4.03 -3.54
N ALA A 31 4.15 -4.75 -3.90
CA ALA A 31 5.25 -5.06 -2.99
C ALA A 31 5.99 -3.79 -2.51
N LYS A 32 6.32 -2.87 -3.44
CA LYS A 32 6.91 -1.56 -3.10
C LYS A 32 5.97 -0.73 -2.22
N GLY A 33 4.68 -0.68 -2.56
CA GLY A 33 3.67 0.01 -1.77
C GLY A 33 3.55 -0.55 -0.35
N ALA A 34 3.58 -1.87 -0.18
CA ALA A 34 3.53 -2.52 1.13
C ALA A 34 4.79 -2.27 1.97
N HIS A 35 5.96 -2.18 1.32
CA HIS A 35 7.20 -1.77 1.99
C HIS A 35 7.08 -0.34 2.53
N LYS A 36 6.54 0.59 1.74
CA LYS A 36 6.28 1.97 2.19
C LYS A 36 5.31 2.02 3.38
N VAL A 37 4.20 1.28 3.32
CA VAL A 37 3.23 1.18 4.43
C VAL A 37 3.89 0.65 5.71
N THR A 38 4.77 -0.35 5.58
CA THR A 38 5.54 -0.87 6.72
C THR A 38 6.45 0.21 7.32
N GLY A 39 7.11 1.00 6.48
CA GLY A 39 7.93 2.13 6.93
C GLY A 39 7.13 3.18 7.69
N GLU A 40 5.93 3.52 7.20
CA GLU A 40 5.00 4.45 7.86
C GLU A 40 4.58 3.91 9.25
N TYR A 41 4.22 2.62 9.34
CA TYR A 41 3.94 1.96 10.62
C TYR A 41 5.12 2.03 11.60
N LEU A 42 6.34 1.74 11.13
CA LEU A 42 7.54 1.79 11.97
C LEU A 42 7.82 3.20 12.48
N SER A 43 7.61 4.23 11.66
CA SER A 43 7.74 5.63 12.07
C SER A 43 6.72 6.00 13.16
N MET A 44 5.45 5.60 12.99
CA MET A 44 4.41 5.80 14.00
C MET A 44 4.76 5.10 15.31
N ARG A 45 5.23 3.85 15.22
CA ARG A 45 5.65 3.07 16.39
C ARG A 45 6.82 3.73 17.12
N ALA A 46 7.85 4.16 16.41
CA ALA A 46 9.00 4.83 17.03
C ALA A 46 8.61 6.15 17.72
N ASN A 47 7.67 6.90 17.12
CA ASN A 47 7.13 8.11 17.74
C ASN A 47 6.29 7.81 18.99
N ALA A 48 5.45 6.77 18.94
CA ALA A 48 4.67 6.32 20.09
C ALA A 48 5.58 5.85 21.25
N GLU A 49 6.62 5.05 20.95
CA GLU A 49 7.63 4.62 21.93
C GLU A 49 8.30 5.83 22.60
N ARG A 50 8.66 6.87 21.83
CA ARG A 50 9.23 8.12 22.36
C ARG A 50 8.26 8.87 23.28
N MET A 51 7.01 9.04 22.89
CA MET A 51 6.00 9.76 23.69
C MET A 51 5.72 9.08 25.03
N ILE A 52 5.73 7.74 25.05
CA ILE A 52 5.56 6.95 26.28
C ILE A 52 6.80 7.09 27.17
N ALA A 53 8.01 7.00 26.59
CA ALA A 53 9.26 7.15 27.34
C ALA A 53 9.42 8.55 27.94
N GLU A 54 8.91 9.58 27.29
CA GLU A 54 8.88 10.96 27.78
C GLU A 54 7.71 11.24 28.74
N GLU A 55 6.93 10.24 29.12
CA GLU A 55 5.74 10.34 30.00
C GLU A 55 4.69 11.36 29.50
N LYS A 56 4.71 11.70 28.21
CA LYS A 56 3.79 12.68 27.61
C LYS A 56 2.37 12.12 27.45
N VAL A 57 2.22 10.79 27.45
CA VAL A 57 0.94 10.12 27.22
C VAL A 57 0.84 8.86 28.06
N ASP A 58 -0.28 8.72 28.78
CA ASP A 58 -0.64 7.52 29.54
C ASP A 58 -1.65 6.65 28.76
N LYS A 59 -1.23 6.20 27.58
CA LYS A 59 -2.02 5.31 26.72
C LYS A 59 -1.13 4.19 26.19
N PRO A 60 -1.70 3.00 25.95
CA PRO A 60 -0.92 1.89 25.39
C PRO A 60 -0.46 2.22 23.96
N MET A 61 0.76 1.82 23.60
CA MET A 61 1.39 2.09 22.30
C MET A 61 0.48 1.78 21.10
N LEU A 62 -0.25 0.66 21.14
CA LEU A 62 -1.15 0.23 20.07
C LEU A 62 -2.34 1.17 19.83
N SER A 63 -2.68 2.02 20.81
CA SER A 63 -3.73 3.04 20.65
C SER A 63 -3.22 4.33 20.00
N LEU A 64 -1.89 4.50 19.92
CA LEU A 64 -1.22 5.64 19.30
C LEU A 64 -0.88 5.38 17.82
N ILE A 65 -1.06 4.15 17.36
CA ILE A 65 -0.85 3.75 15.97
C ILE A 65 -2.21 3.76 15.26
N ASP A 66 -2.23 4.31 14.05
CA ASP A 66 -3.44 4.36 13.21
C ASP A 66 -3.99 2.94 12.97
N PRO A 67 -5.29 2.69 13.25
CA PRO A 67 -5.93 1.39 13.06
C PRO A 67 -5.77 0.81 11.65
N GLU A 68 -5.69 1.64 10.60
CA GLU A 68 -5.46 1.18 9.23
C GLU A 68 -4.18 0.34 9.17
N TYR A 69 -3.10 0.82 9.80
CA TYR A 69 -1.78 0.19 9.78
C TYR A 69 -1.65 -0.94 10.80
N ARG A 70 -2.35 -0.83 11.94
CA ARG A 70 -2.32 -1.83 13.00
C ARG A 70 -3.10 -3.09 12.62
N ASP A 71 -4.29 -2.91 12.06
CA ASP A 71 -5.28 -4.00 11.92
C ASP A 71 -5.30 -4.61 10.52
N GLN A 72 -4.75 -3.93 9.51
CA GLN A 72 -4.69 -4.44 8.13
C GLN A 72 -3.27 -4.85 7.72
N LYS A 73 -3.19 -5.89 6.88
CA LYS A 73 -1.93 -6.29 6.26
C LYS A 73 -1.44 -5.17 5.33
N ALA A 74 -0.13 -4.88 5.36
CA ALA A 74 0.47 -3.86 4.50
C ALA A 74 0.16 -4.05 3.00
N ILE A 75 0.11 -5.29 2.53
CA ILE A 75 -0.29 -5.64 1.15
C ILE A 75 -1.73 -5.20 0.84
N ARG A 76 -2.66 -5.38 1.78
CA ARG A 76 -4.07 -4.99 1.59
C ARG A 76 -4.21 -3.47 1.53
N ILE A 77 -3.48 -2.75 2.38
CA ILE A 77 -3.44 -1.29 2.37
C ILE A 77 -2.85 -0.80 1.03
N ALA A 78 -1.75 -1.41 0.57
CA ALA A 78 -1.13 -1.06 -0.71
C ALA A 78 -2.06 -1.30 -1.92
N ILE A 79 -2.77 -2.44 -1.96
CA ILE A 79 -3.77 -2.73 -3.00
C ILE A 79 -4.91 -1.71 -2.96
N SER A 80 -5.40 -1.38 -1.76
CA SER A 80 -6.49 -0.39 -1.60
C SER A 80 -6.04 0.99 -2.05
N ARG A 81 -4.83 1.42 -1.67
CA ARG A 81 -4.23 2.69 -2.12
C ARG A 81 -4.02 2.75 -3.62
N LEU A 82 -3.64 1.64 -4.25
CA LEU A 82 -3.52 1.56 -5.71
C LEU A 82 -4.89 1.71 -6.38
N HIS A 83 -5.90 0.97 -5.88
CA HIS A 83 -7.27 1.03 -6.40
C HIS A 83 -7.94 2.40 -6.25
N GLU A 84 -7.68 3.08 -5.13
CA GLU A 84 -8.16 4.43 -4.85
C GLU A 84 -7.35 5.52 -5.58
N GLY A 85 -6.31 5.15 -6.34
CA GLY A 85 -5.44 6.09 -7.05
C GLY A 85 -4.49 6.89 -6.15
N ARG A 86 -4.36 6.54 -4.87
CA ARG A 86 -3.35 7.10 -3.94
C ARG A 86 -1.93 6.65 -4.30
N TYR A 87 -1.79 5.43 -4.82
CA TYR A 87 -0.58 4.94 -5.49
C TYR A 87 -0.83 4.83 -6.99
N ARG A 88 0.22 5.03 -7.78
CA ARG A 88 0.22 4.82 -9.23
C ARG A 88 1.44 4.03 -9.66
N MET A 89 1.27 3.23 -10.71
CA MET A 89 2.36 2.54 -11.37
C MET A 89 2.95 3.48 -12.41
N GLU A 90 4.27 3.65 -12.38
CA GLU A 90 4.98 4.45 -13.38
C GLU A 90 5.82 3.50 -14.23
N SER A 91 5.61 3.54 -15.55
CA SER A 91 6.54 2.93 -16.50
C SER A 91 7.71 3.88 -16.68
N THR A 92 8.91 3.46 -16.29
CA THR A 92 10.13 4.20 -16.63
C THR A 92 10.32 4.22 -18.15
N PRO A 93 10.73 5.34 -18.78
CA PRO A 93 10.88 5.45 -20.23
C PRO A 93 11.87 4.47 -20.89
N ALA A 94 12.65 3.71 -20.10
CA ALA A 94 13.64 2.76 -20.60
C ALA A 94 13.04 1.55 -21.34
N GLU A 95 11.71 1.41 -21.35
CA GLU A 95 10.98 0.34 -22.04
C GLU A 95 10.14 0.86 -23.23
N ALA A 96 10.24 2.14 -23.58
CA ALA A 96 9.67 2.63 -24.84
C ALA A 96 10.57 2.14 -25.98
N GLU A 97 10.10 1.15 -26.74
CA GLU A 97 10.77 0.67 -27.95
C GLU A 97 11.18 1.87 -28.84
N PRO A 98 12.41 1.87 -29.39
CA PRO A 98 12.80 2.91 -30.32
C PRO A 98 11.82 2.90 -31.49
N LYS A 99 11.17 4.05 -31.73
CA LYS A 99 10.41 4.24 -32.96
C LYS A 99 11.41 4.17 -34.11
N GLU A 100 11.28 3.16 -34.95
CA GLU A 100 11.99 3.10 -36.23
C GLU A 100 11.50 4.27 -37.10
N ASP A 101 12.44 5.12 -37.54
CA ASP A 101 12.22 6.18 -38.55
C ASP A 101 12.26 5.59 -39.97
#